data_AF-D6TGR8-F1
#
_entry.id   AF-D6TGR8-F1
#
_cell.length_a   1.000
_cell.length_b   1.000
_cell.length_c   1.000
_cell.angle_alpha   90.00
_cell.angle_beta   90.00
_cell.angle_gamma   90.00
#
_symmetry.space_group_name_H-M   'P 1'
#
loop_
_entity.id
_entity.type
_entity.pdbx_description
1 polymer ?
#
loop_
_entity_poly.entity_id
_entity_poly.type
_entity_poly.pdbx_seq_one_letter_code
_entity_poly.pdbx_strand_id
1 'polypeptide(L)'
;MHNRRRSTFTRQLQELRASLPPGAPDPLIDPPPDAFLHLWECARAAGIVVSDLLVVRQPLDLRAAGAYSIEDHDIWVWYSSDVPEEQALRTFLHELAHAQCPPTLPYASFEEEWAEERATWKRAIALAHAWRVSHLFSEEIIAELLEEVEACLQQRLATASIVGSTDMERTERALKQLWLEADARGWTGELLHEVLTGTRSDPGLLGEMLTFDRCVLHACGEMVHEPEEDPDPEILFGPLSRLGEGTLLANAVEMLQRTLATCAQQEEALRARLATRPWQVVTLGRVSYERSRQVIQDEASLQEAIALVNQLCFEAHGYALRMHWQCFDELFSRQDQVAYPARLYCLHLFFTPWTQVLTYLSPWIDPEMLPACQKRLPRAVWFLFPKEEDTTLLEATWQLFLLSWARCAEIGYEGSLFTPVNPLQSTSESQRTPTPEDIEGGDGNTMGGTA
;
A
#
# COMPACT_ATOMS: atom_id res chain seq x y z
N MET A 1 8.60 -41.59 6.42
CA MET A 1 8.33 -40.42 5.57
C MET A 1 7.71 -39.35 6.45
N HIS A 2 8.51 -38.42 6.97
CA HIS A 2 8.00 -37.29 7.74
C HIS A 2 7.37 -36.30 6.76
N ASN A 3 6.12 -35.92 7.02
CA ASN A 3 5.47 -34.75 6.43
C ASN A 3 6.27 -33.52 6.84
N ARG A 4 7.33 -33.15 6.09
CA ARG A 4 7.89 -31.81 6.17
C ARG A 4 6.75 -30.86 5.80
N ARG A 5 6.40 -29.94 6.71
CA ARG A 5 5.63 -28.75 6.32
C ARG A 5 6.35 -28.16 5.11
N ARG A 6 5.60 -27.85 4.04
CA ARG A 6 6.17 -27.13 2.89
C ARG A 6 6.64 -25.77 3.40
N SER A 7 7.89 -25.43 3.14
CA SER A 7 8.44 -24.13 3.52
C SER A 7 7.73 -22.98 2.80
N THR A 8 7.88 -21.77 3.34
CA THR A 8 7.23 -20.57 2.81
C THR A 8 7.54 -20.35 1.33
N PHE A 9 8.82 -20.46 0.95
CA PHE A 9 9.26 -20.27 -0.43
C PHE A 9 8.82 -21.42 -1.36
N THR A 10 8.73 -22.66 -0.85
CA THR A 10 8.17 -23.78 -1.61
C THR A 10 6.71 -23.54 -1.99
N ARG A 11 5.93 -22.93 -1.08
CA ARG A 11 4.54 -22.55 -1.37
C ARG A 11 4.46 -21.44 -2.42
N GLN A 12 5.24 -20.37 -2.27
CA GLN A 12 5.29 -19.27 -3.25
C GLN A 12 5.69 -19.77 -4.65
N LEU A 13 6.68 -20.66 -4.73
CA LEU A 13 7.08 -21.28 -6.00
C LEU A 13 5.95 -22.10 -6.63
N GLN A 14 5.14 -22.78 -5.83
CA GLN A 14 3.98 -23.53 -6.34
C GLN A 14 2.87 -22.61 -6.85
N GLU A 15 2.63 -21.50 -6.16
CA GLU A 15 1.69 -20.46 -6.59
C GLU A 15 2.15 -19.84 -7.92
N LEU A 16 3.44 -19.50 -8.03
CA LEU A 16 4.03 -19.00 -9.28
C LEU A 16 3.92 -20.03 -10.42
N ARG A 17 4.22 -21.31 -10.16
CA ARG A 17 4.04 -22.38 -11.15
C ARG A 17 2.60 -22.48 -11.64
N ALA A 18 1.63 -22.29 -10.75
CA ALA A 18 0.21 -22.36 -11.09
C ALA A 18 -0.30 -21.14 -11.88
N SER A 19 0.35 -19.98 -11.73
CA SER A 19 -0.02 -18.75 -12.45
C SER A 19 0.59 -18.64 -13.85
N LEU A 20 1.56 -19.49 -14.19
CA LEU A 20 2.24 -19.44 -15.48
C LEU A 20 1.38 -20.02 -16.63
N PRO A 21 1.49 -19.45 -17.84
CA PRO A 21 0.74 -19.95 -18.98
C PRO A 21 1.21 -21.36 -19.38
N PRO A 22 0.32 -22.18 -20.00
CA PRO A 22 0.68 -23.50 -20.49
C PRO A 22 1.91 -23.45 -21.41
N GLY A 23 2.95 -24.23 -21.08
CA GLY A 23 4.19 -24.29 -21.86
C GLY A 23 5.27 -23.30 -21.45
N ALA A 24 5.04 -22.45 -20.44
CA ALA A 24 6.11 -21.68 -19.82
C ALA A 24 7.19 -22.61 -19.22
N PRO A 25 8.48 -22.21 -19.25
CA PRO A 25 9.53 -22.97 -18.59
C PRO A 25 9.28 -23.05 -17.08
N ASP A 26 9.77 -24.12 -16.43
CA ASP A 26 9.71 -24.22 -14.97
C ASP A 26 10.40 -22.99 -14.34
N PRO A 27 9.73 -22.26 -13.44
CA PRO A 27 10.33 -21.11 -12.77
C PRO A 27 11.53 -21.51 -11.90
N LEU A 28 11.66 -22.77 -11.48
CA LEU A 28 12.84 -23.26 -10.77
C LEU A 28 13.94 -23.68 -11.75
N ILE A 29 15.18 -23.29 -11.46
CA ILE A 29 16.38 -23.76 -12.16
C ILE A 29 16.93 -24.96 -11.36
N ASP A 30 16.68 -26.16 -11.87
CA ASP A 30 17.12 -27.41 -11.27
C ASP A 30 17.91 -28.27 -12.30
N PRO A 31 19.20 -28.59 -12.06
CA PRO A 31 20.00 -28.17 -10.90
C PRO A 31 20.33 -26.66 -10.90
N PRO A 32 20.57 -26.04 -9.72
CA PRO A 32 21.12 -24.70 -9.64
C PRO A 32 22.46 -24.58 -10.40
N PRO A 33 22.80 -23.41 -10.97
CA PRO A 33 24.09 -23.24 -11.65
C PRO A 33 25.29 -23.49 -10.73
N ASP A 34 26.40 -23.99 -11.29
CA ASP A 34 27.57 -24.47 -10.55
C ASP A 34 28.15 -23.45 -9.56
N ALA A 35 28.15 -22.16 -9.93
CA ALA A 35 28.63 -21.09 -9.06
C ALA A 35 27.80 -20.95 -7.77
N PHE A 36 26.49 -21.13 -7.85
CA PHE A 36 25.60 -21.13 -6.67
C PHE A 36 25.84 -22.37 -5.81
N LEU A 37 25.96 -23.54 -6.44
CA LEU A 37 26.27 -24.78 -5.71
C LEU A 37 27.60 -24.67 -4.96
N HIS A 38 28.61 -24.07 -5.58
CA HIS A 38 29.91 -23.83 -4.93
C HIS A 38 29.79 -22.95 -3.68
N LEU A 39 29.10 -21.80 -3.78
CA LEU A 39 28.90 -20.91 -2.63
C LEU A 39 28.06 -21.57 -1.52
N TRP A 40 27.07 -22.38 -1.90
CA TRP A 40 26.25 -23.15 -0.98
C TRP A 40 27.07 -24.18 -0.18
N GLU A 41 28.00 -24.86 -0.85
CA GLU A 41 28.93 -25.78 -0.20
C GLU A 41 29.90 -25.05 0.75
N CYS A 42 30.42 -23.88 0.34
CA CYS A 42 31.23 -23.02 1.20
C CYS A 42 30.48 -22.59 2.47
N ALA A 43 29.20 -22.21 2.35
CA ALA A 43 28.37 -21.83 3.47
C ALA A 43 28.18 -22.98 4.47
N ARG A 44 27.85 -24.18 3.97
CA ARG A 44 27.72 -25.39 4.79
C ARG A 44 29.04 -25.75 5.48
N ALA A 45 30.17 -25.64 4.78
CA ALA A 45 31.49 -25.89 5.35
C ALA A 45 31.87 -24.86 6.44
N ALA A 46 31.39 -23.62 6.32
CA ALA A 46 31.55 -22.56 7.32
C ALA A 46 30.59 -22.69 8.52
N GLY A 47 29.71 -23.71 8.53
CA GLY A 47 28.74 -23.94 9.60
C GLY A 47 27.53 -23.00 9.58
N ILE A 48 27.27 -22.33 8.46
CA ILE A 48 26.06 -21.53 8.27
C ILE A 48 24.86 -22.47 8.13
N VAL A 49 23.81 -22.24 8.93
CA VAL A 49 22.61 -23.08 8.95
C VAL A 49 21.73 -22.73 7.76
N VAL A 50 21.67 -23.64 6.79
CA VAL A 50 20.85 -23.50 5.59
C VAL A 50 20.18 -24.83 5.22
N SER A 51 18.95 -24.76 4.74
CA SER A 51 18.10 -25.89 4.37
C SER A 51 18.11 -26.11 2.85
N ASP A 52 17.19 -25.47 2.12
CA ASP A 52 17.03 -25.57 0.67
C ASP A 52 17.44 -24.27 -0.05
N LEU A 53 17.99 -24.41 -1.27
CA LEU A 53 18.32 -23.32 -2.17
C LEU A 53 17.42 -23.36 -3.40
N LEU A 54 16.69 -22.27 -3.67
CA LEU A 54 15.82 -22.11 -4.82
C LEU A 54 16.37 -21.01 -5.75
N VAL A 55 17.02 -21.39 -6.85
CA VAL A 55 17.39 -20.44 -7.90
C VAL A 55 16.24 -20.36 -8.89
N VAL A 56 15.61 -19.18 -9.01
CA VAL A 56 14.37 -19.00 -9.77
C VAL A 56 14.54 -18.07 -10.96
N ARG A 57 13.85 -18.35 -12.07
CA ARG A 57 13.86 -17.54 -13.31
C ARG A 57 13.05 -16.27 -13.20
N GLN A 58 12.08 -16.27 -12.29
CA GLN A 58 11.18 -15.17 -12.00
C GLN A 58 11.17 -14.97 -10.49
N PRO A 59 11.16 -13.71 -10.03
CA PRO A 59 11.22 -13.42 -8.61
C PRO A 59 9.97 -13.95 -7.89
N LEU A 60 10.14 -14.51 -6.68
CA LEU A 60 9.02 -14.94 -5.83
C LEU A 60 8.33 -13.76 -5.13
N ASP A 61 9.03 -12.63 -5.03
CA ASP A 61 8.52 -11.33 -4.62
C ASP A 61 8.97 -10.29 -5.68
N LEU A 62 8.01 -9.59 -6.29
CA LEU A 62 8.24 -8.63 -7.37
C LEU A 62 9.27 -7.53 -7.03
N ARG A 63 9.55 -7.29 -5.75
CA ARG A 63 10.45 -6.22 -5.28
C ARG A 63 11.76 -6.75 -4.69
N ALA A 64 11.98 -8.06 -4.65
CA ALA A 64 13.19 -8.66 -4.13
C ALA A 64 13.93 -9.46 -5.20
N ALA A 65 15.26 -9.43 -5.17
CA ALA A 65 16.10 -10.30 -5.99
C ALA A 65 16.45 -11.62 -5.27
N GLY A 66 16.14 -11.74 -3.98
CA GLY A 66 16.32 -12.93 -3.18
C GLY A 66 15.76 -12.73 -1.77
N ALA A 67 15.64 -13.81 -1.00
CA ALA A 67 15.32 -13.72 0.42
C ALA A 67 15.77 -14.98 1.18
N TYR A 68 16.03 -14.79 2.47
CA TYR A 68 16.26 -15.83 3.47
C TYR A 68 15.07 -16.00 4.42
N SER A 69 14.64 -17.25 4.66
CA SER A 69 13.60 -17.58 5.64
C SER A 69 14.22 -17.93 6.99
N ILE A 70 13.96 -17.13 8.02
CA ILE A 70 14.44 -17.39 9.39
C ILE A 70 13.85 -18.69 9.95
N GLU A 71 12.59 -18.98 9.64
CA GLU A 71 11.87 -20.15 10.18
C GLU A 71 12.30 -21.46 9.51
N ASP A 72 12.48 -21.45 8.19
CA ASP A 72 12.76 -22.66 7.40
C ASP A 72 14.26 -22.84 7.10
N HIS A 73 15.05 -21.77 7.24
CA HIS A 73 16.44 -21.66 6.79
C HIS A 73 16.64 -21.84 5.28
N ASP A 74 15.59 -21.62 4.49
CA ASP A 74 15.64 -21.67 3.03
C ASP A 74 16.12 -20.33 2.46
N ILE A 75 16.73 -20.39 1.28
CA ILE A 75 17.11 -19.21 0.50
C ILE A 75 16.54 -19.35 -0.91
N TRP A 76 15.97 -18.26 -1.44
CA TRP A 76 15.73 -18.13 -2.87
C TRP A 76 16.48 -16.95 -3.47
N VAL A 77 16.88 -17.08 -4.73
CA VAL A 77 17.56 -16.02 -5.49
C VAL A 77 17.04 -16.01 -6.92
N TRP A 78 16.74 -14.82 -7.42
CA TRP A 78 16.37 -14.60 -8.81
C TRP A 78 17.61 -14.59 -9.71
N TYR A 79 17.55 -15.39 -10.77
CA TYR A 79 18.54 -15.42 -11.82
C TYR A 79 17.84 -15.55 -13.18
N SER A 80 17.95 -14.50 -13.99
CA SER A 80 17.58 -14.52 -15.40
C SER A 80 18.83 -14.50 -16.28
N SER A 81 18.74 -15.05 -17.49
CA SER A 81 19.79 -14.92 -18.50
C SER A 81 20.03 -13.47 -18.95
N ASP A 82 19.09 -12.57 -18.64
CA ASP A 82 19.14 -11.17 -19.03
C ASP A 82 19.90 -10.28 -18.02
N VAL A 83 20.26 -10.84 -16.85
CA VAL A 83 21.05 -10.16 -15.82
C VAL A 83 22.42 -10.81 -15.69
N PRO A 84 23.50 -10.05 -15.42
CA PRO A 84 24.82 -10.62 -15.16
C PRO A 84 24.77 -11.62 -14.00
N GLU A 85 25.34 -12.82 -14.18
CA GLU A 85 25.38 -13.86 -13.15
C GLU A 85 26.00 -13.34 -11.84
N GLU A 86 27.01 -12.49 -11.94
CA GLU A 86 27.67 -11.86 -10.79
C GLU A 86 26.68 -11.09 -9.89
N GLN A 87 25.65 -10.46 -10.46
CA GLN A 87 24.64 -9.75 -9.69
C GLN A 87 23.82 -10.72 -8.83
N ALA A 88 23.37 -11.83 -9.41
CA ALA A 88 22.63 -12.85 -8.67
C ALA A 88 23.52 -13.54 -7.61
N LEU A 89 24.81 -13.73 -7.89
CA LEU A 89 25.76 -14.26 -6.90
C LEU A 89 26.01 -13.27 -5.74
N ARG A 90 26.04 -11.96 -6.00
CA ARG A 90 26.10 -10.93 -4.94
C ARG A 90 24.87 -11.00 -4.04
N THR A 91 23.67 -11.06 -4.63
CA THR A 91 22.42 -11.25 -3.87
C THR A 91 22.45 -12.56 -3.08
N PHE A 92 22.96 -13.64 -3.65
CA PHE A 92 23.07 -14.89 -2.91
C PHE A 92 24.02 -14.80 -1.70
N LEU A 93 25.15 -14.11 -1.85
CA LEU A 93 26.07 -13.84 -0.75
C LEU A 93 25.43 -12.95 0.34
N HIS A 94 24.57 -12.02 -0.06
CA HIS A 94 23.75 -11.22 0.85
C HIS A 94 22.80 -12.09 1.69
N GLU A 95 22.04 -12.97 1.05
CA GLU A 95 21.13 -13.89 1.77
C GLU A 95 21.88 -14.89 2.66
N LEU A 96 23.06 -15.35 2.24
CA LEU A 96 23.94 -16.17 3.07
C LEU A 96 24.46 -15.42 4.30
N ALA A 97 24.68 -14.11 4.18
CA ALA A 97 25.06 -13.27 5.32
C ALA A 97 23.90 -13.07 6.31
N HIS A 98 22.65 -13.01 5.84
CA HIS A 98 21.48 -13.12 6.72
C HIS A 98 21.43 -14.48 7.42
N ALA A 99 21.67 -15.59 6.70
CA ALA A 99 21.70 -16.92 7.31
C ALA A 99 22.83 -17.07 8.36
N GLN A 100 23.98 -16.42 8.15
CA GLN A 100 25.10 -16.43 9.09
C GLN A 100 24.77 -15.70 10.40
N CYS A 101 24.03 -14.58 10.30
CA CYS A 101 23.62 -13.77 11.45
C CYS A 101 22.13 -13.42 11.29
N PRO A 102 21.22 -14.35 11.63
CA PRO A 102 19.80 -14.14 11.43
C PRO A 102 19.31 -12.88 12.17
N PRO A 103 18.49 -12.04 11.51
CA PRO A 103 18.01 -10.80 12.13
C PRO A 103 17.09 -11.09 13.31
N THR A 104 17.10 -10.19 14.30
CA THR A 104 16.17 -10.25 15.44
C THR A 104 14.96 -9.38 15.14
N LEU A 105 13.87 -10.02 14.72
CA LEU A 105 12.61 -9.35 14.40
C LEU A 105 11.68 -9.28 15.63
N PRO A 106 10.81 -8.25 15.73
CA PRO A 106 10.72 -7.08 14.87
C PRO A 106 11.76 -6.00 15.24
N TYR A 107 12.14 -5.17 14.26
CA TYR A 107 12.95 -3.97 14.50
C TYR A 107 12.13 -2.86 15.17
N ALA A 108 12.79 -1.99 15.94
CA ALA A 108 12.14 -0.84 16.58
C ALA A 108 11.96 0.34 15.62
N SER A 109 12.80 0.47 14.59
CA SER A 109 12.71 1.52 13.58
C SER A 109 13.36 1.14 12.25
N PHE A 110 13.07 1.90 11.19
CA PHE A 110 13.73 1.76 9.89
C PHE A 110 15.25 1.97 9.98
N GLU A 111 15.73 2.88 10.82
CA GLU A 111 17.16 3.12 10.98
C GLU A 111 17.88 1.91 11.58
N GLU A 112 17.24 1.19 12.50
CA GLU A 112 17.76 -0.05 13.07
C GLU A 112 17.79 -1.16 12.02
N GLU A 113 16.70 -1.36 11.28
CA GLU A 113 16.62 -2.33 10.19
C GLU A 113 17.71 -2.07 9.14
N TRP A 114 17.89 -0.82 8.70
CA TRP A 114 18.91 -0.45 7.72
C TRP A 114 20.33 -0.48 8.27
N ALA A 115 20.52 -0.31 9.58
CA ALA A 115 21.82 -0.55 10.20
C ALA A 115 22.19 -2.04 10.11
N GLU A 116 21.23 -2.93 10.32
CA GLU A 116 21.43 -4.36 10.13
C GLU A 116 21.66 -4.72 8.65
N GLU A 117 20.92 -4.11 7.72
CA GLU A 117 21.12 -4.30 6.27
C GLU A 117 22.54 -3.91 5.83
N ARG A 118 23.04 -2.75 6.28
CA ARG A 118 24.44 -2.34 6.05
C ARG A 118 25.43 -3.33 6.66
N ALA A 119 25.11 -3.91 7.82
CA ALA A 119 25.95 -4.94 8.44
C ALA A 119 25.91 -6.24 7.62
N THR A 120 24.76 -6.62 7.06
CA THR A 120 24.61 -7.77 6.18
C THR A 120 25.46 -7.65 4.93
N TRP A 121 25.43 -6.52 4.23
CA TRP A 121 26.30 -6.29 3.08
C TRP A 121 27.79 -6.36 3.43
N LYS A 122 28.21 -5.77 4.56
CA LYS A 122 29.59 -5.90 5.04
C LYS A 122 29.99 -7.35 5.32
N ARG A 123 29.07 -8.15 5.89
CA ARG A 123 29.26 -9.59 6.11
C ARG A 123 29.34 -10.34 4.78
N ALA A 124 28.48 -10.05 3.81
CA ALA A 124 28.50 -10.65 2.48
C ALA A 124 29.84 -10.41 1.76
N ILE A 125 30.38 -9.19 1.83
CA ILE A 125 31.71 -8.84 1.30
C ILE A 125 32.80 -9.65 2.01
N ALA A 126 32.73 -9.77 3.35
CA ALA A 126 33.69 -10.56 4.11
C ALA A 126 33.63 -12.07 3.76
N LEU A 127 32.43 -12.62 3.54
CA LEU A 127 32.24 -13.98 3.02
C LEU A 127 32.87 -14.14 1.64
N ALA A 128 32.66 -13.17 0.75
CA ALA A 128 33.25 -13.19 -0.60
C ALA A 128 34.79 -13.24 -0.55
N HIS A 129 35.41 -12.46 0.33
CA HIS A 129 36.85 -12.51 0.57
C HIS A 129 37.29 -13.86 1.14
N ALA A 130 36.60 -14.38 2.16
CA ALA A 130 36.93 -15.65 2.79
C ALA A 130 36.86 -16.83 1.80
N TRP A 131 35.92 -16.77 0.86
CA TRP A 131 35.67 -17.82 -0.14
C TRP A 131 36.34 -17.55 -1.50
N ARG A 132 37.24 -16.56 -1.57
CA ARG A 132 38.04 -16.22 -2.76
C ARG A 132 37.22 -15.84 -4.00
N VAL A 133 36.03 -15.27 -3.78
CA VAL A 133 35.15 -14.71 -4.82
C VAL A 133 35.03 -13.18 -4.68
N SER A 134 36.07 -12.51 -4.14
CA SER A 134 36.07 -11.06 -3.90
C SER A 134 35.95 -10.22 -5.17
N HIS A 135 36.19 -10.79 -6.35
CA HIS A 135 35.97 -10.11 -7.64
C HIS A 135 34.50 -9.72 -7.84
N LEU A 136 33.56 -10.36 -7.14
CA LEU A 136 32.15 -10.01 -7.16
C LEU A 136 31.85 -8.63 -6.55
N PHE A 137 32.75 -8.09 -5.72
CA PHE A 137 32.60 -6.81 -5.02
C PHE A 137 33.80 -5.90 -5.31
N SER A 138 33.78 -5.20 -6.45
CA SER A 138 34.73 -4.11 -6.71
C SER A 138 34.42 -2.89 -5.81
N GLU A 139 35.36 -1.95 -5.71
CA GLU A 139 35.14 -0.73 -4.92
C GLU A 139 33.92 0.07 -5.44
N GLU A 140 33.73 0.10 -6.75
CA GLU A 140 32.59 0.75 -7.40
C GLU A 140 31.27 0.07 -7.00
N ILE A 141 31.20 -1.27 -7.08
CA ILE A 141 30.00 -2.03 -6.71
C ILE A 141 29.67 -1.86 -5.22
N ILE A 142 30.69 -1.84 -4.36
CA ILE A 142 30.48 -1.60 -2.93
C ILE A 142 29.89 -0.19 -2.70
N ALA A 143 30.39 0.82 -3.42
CA ALA A 143 29.87 2.18 -3.33
C ALA A 143 28.40 2.26 -3.79
N GLU A 144 28.09 1.65 -4.95
CA GLU A 144 26.73 1.56 -5.50
C GLU A 144 25.76 0.89 -4.52
N LEU A 145 26.13 -0.28 -3.96
CA LEU A 145 25.29 -0.99 -2.99
C LEU A 145 25.02 -0.16 -1.73
N LEU A 146 26.03 0.54 -1.21
CA LEU A 146 25.85 1.39 -0.03
C LEU A 146 24.96 2.61 -0.32
N GLU A 147 25.06 3.17 -1.53
CA GLU A 147 24.19 4.26 -1.98
C GLU A 147 22.74 3.78 -2.15
N GLU A 148 22.53 2.61 -2.76
CA GLU A 148 21.20 1.99 -2.92
C GLU A 148 20.53 1.72 -1.57
N VAL A 149 21.29 1.16 -0.61
CA VAL A 149 20.81 0.91 0.76
C VAL A 149 20.40 2.22 1.42
N GLU A 150 21.20 3.29 1.30
CA GLU A 150 20.85 4.58 1.89
C GLU A 150 19.64 5.23 1.20
N ALA A 151 19.57 5.18 -0.14
CA ALA A 151 18.42 5.66 -0.90
C ALA A 151 17.12 4.94 -0.48
N CYS A 152 17.19 3.63 -0.23
CA CYS A 152 16.07 2.83 0.27
C CYS A 152 15.60 3.27 1.67
N LEU A 153 16.52 3.63 2.56
CA LEU A 153 16.19 4.18 3.89
C LEU A 153 15.48 5.53 3.73
N GLN A 154 16.04 6.42 2.91
CA GLN A 154 15.48 7.76 2.72
C GLN A 154 14.06 7.71 2.13
N GLN A 155 13.77 6.78 1.22
CA GLN A 155 12.41 6.58 0.71
C GLN A 155 11.41 6.17 1.80
N ARG A 156 11.83 5.34 2.77
CA ARG A 156 10.98 4.91 3.88
C ARG A 156 10.74 6.01 4.89
N LEU A 157 11.79 6.76 5.26
CA LEU A 157 11.67 7.91 6.15
C LEU A 157 10.80 9.01 5.53
N ALA A 158 10.95 9.24 4.22
CA ALA A 158 10.08 10.14 3.47
C ALA A 158 8.62 9.66 3.49
N THR A 159 8.40 8.37 3.25
CA THR A 159 7.03 7.80 3.27
C THR A 159 6.41 7.86 4.66
N ALA A 160 7.16 7.52 5.72
CA ALA A 160 6.71 7.66 7.11
C ALA A 160 6.27 9.09 7.41
N SER A 161 7.02 10.07 6.88
CA SER A 161 6.70 11.49 7.00
C SER A 161 5.43 11.88 6.22
N ILE A 162 5.24 11.38 4.99
CA ILE A 162 4.04 11.63 4.16
C ILE A 162 2.78 11.01 4.80
N VAL A 163 2.90 9.80 5.33
CA VAL A 163 1.82 9.10 6.02
C VAL A 163 1.51 9.75 7.36
N GLY A 164 2.52 10.34 8.02
CA GLY A 164 2.41 10.89 9.36
C GLY A 164 2.39 9.80 10.44
N SER A 165 3.13 8.70 10.23
CA SER A 165 3.26 7.58 11.18
C SER A 165 4.63 6.94 11.08
N THR A 166 5.16 6.47 12.21
CA THR A 166 6.43 5.71 12.27
C THR A 166 6.23 4.20 12.35
N ASP A 167 4.99 3.74 12.28
CA ASP A 167 4.66 2.31 12.18
C ASP A 167 5.23 1.74 10.86
N MET A 168 6.14 0.77 11.00
CA MET A 168 6.89 0.22 9.87
C MET A 168 5.98 -0.54 8.90
N GLU A 169 5.02 -1.31 9.40
CA GLU A 169 4.10 -2.07 8.57
C GLU A 169 3.21 -1.14 7.74
N ARG A 170 2.71 -0.07 8.36
CA ARG A 170 1.91 0.96 7.66
C ARG A 170 2.71 1.69 6.60
N THR A 171 3.94 2.08 6.94
CA THR A 171 4.82 2.81 6.04
C THR A 171 5.23 1.94 4.84
N GLU A 172 5.59 0.67 5.07
CA GLU A 172 5.93 -0.28 3.99
C GLU A 172 4.77 -0.50 3.03
N ARG A 173 3.57 -0.66 3.58
CA ARG A 173 2.37 -0.77 2.75
C ARG A 173 2.11 0.48 1.94
N ALA A 174 2.29 1.65 2.55
CA ALA A 174 2.07 2.91 1.86
C ALA A 174 3.10 3.13 0.74
N LEU A 175 4.36 2.84 1.03
CA LEU A 175 5.45 2.89 0.07
C LEU A 175 5.17 1.99 -1.14
N LYS A 176 4.60 0.79 -0.92
CA LYS A 176 4.19 -0.10 -2.01
C LYS A 176 3.14 0.51 -2.94
N GLN A 177 2.14 1.23 -2.41
CA GLN A 177 1.16 1.91 -3.26
C GLN A 177 1.76 3.11 -3.99
N LEU A 178 2.57 3.91 -3.28
CA LEU A 178 3.30 5.02 -3.91
C LEU A 178 4.14 4.54 -5.10
N TRP A 179 4.74 3.35 -5.00
CA TRP A 179 5.45 2.73 -6.12
C TRP A 179 4.54 2.34 -7.29
N LEU A 180 3.35 1.77 -7.03
CA LEU A 180 2.41 1.42 -8.10
C LEU A 180 1.93 2.66 -8.86
N GLU A 181 1.63 3.74 -8.14
CA GLU A 181 1.23 5.03 -8.72
C GLU A 181 2.37 5.70 -9.47
N ALA A 182 3.58 5.64 -8.90
CA ALA A 182 4.78 6.12 -9.55
C ALA A 182 5.01 5.40 -10.90
N ASP A 183 4.88 4.07 -10.91
CA ASP A 183 5.01 3.26 -12.13
C ASP A 183 3.95 3.64 -13.17
N ALA A 184 2.69 3.83 -12.77
CA ALA A 184 1.60 4.27 -13.66
C ALA A 184 1.86 5.64 -14.29
N ARG A 185 2.59 6.52 -13.59
CA ARG A 185 2.97 7.87 -14.02
C ARG A 185 4.34 7.94 -14.70
N GLY A 186 5.06 6.83 -14.78
CA GLY A 186 6.43 6.78 -15.29
C GLY A 186 7.46 7.50 -14.41
N TRP A 187 7.18 7.63 -13.11
CA TRP A 187 8.12 8.17 -12.13
C TRP A 187 9.11 7.10 -11.68
N THR A 188 10.27 7.05 -12.32
CA THR A 188 11.30 6.02 -12.05
C THR A 188 12.56 6.62 -11.46
N GLY A 189 13.29 5.83 -10.65
CA GLY A 189 14.64 6.14 -10.19
C GLY A 189 14.74 7.47 -9.42
N GLU A 190 15.59 8.36 -9.90
CA GLU A 190 15.87 9.67 -9.28
C GLU A 190 14.61 10.54 -9.16
N LEU A 191 13.74 10.56 -10.18
CA LEU A 191 12.50 11.34 -10.13
C LEU A 191 11.59 10.92 -8.97
N LEU A 192 11.43 9.61 -8.77
CA LEU A 192 10.65 9.09 -7.64
C LEU A 192 11.32 9.45 -6.31
N HIS A 193 12.63 9.30 -6.21
CA HIS A 193 13.37 9.68 -5.01
C HIS A 193 13.22 11.17 -4.69
N GLU A 194 13.37 12.05 -5.68
CA GLU A 194 13.25 13.50 -5.51
C GLU A 194 11.84 13.92 -5.06
N VAL A 195 10.82 13.31 -5.65
CA VAL A 195 9.43 13.63 -5.32
C VAL A 195 9.07 13.10 -3.94
N LEU A 196 9.50 11.88 -3.57
CA LEU A 196 9.29 11.32 -2.23
C LEU A 196 9.99 12.15 -1.16
N THR A 197 11.27 12.47 -1.38
CA THR A 197 12.11 13.19 -0.40
C THR A 197 11.82 14.70 -0.36
N GLY A 198 10.98 15.21 -1.26
CA GLY A 198 10.65 16.63 -1.32
C GLY A 198 11.78 17.53 -1.84
N THR A 199 12.81 16.96 -2.46
CA THR A 199 13.94 17.73 -3.03
C THR A 199 13.59 18.37 -4.37
N ARG A 200 12.51 17.90 -5.02
CA ARG A 200 11.98 18.51 -6.24
C ARG A 200 11.34 19.87 -5.96
N SER A 201 11.62 20.86 -6.79
CA SER A 201 11.12 22.24 -6.61
C SER A 201 9.74 22.51 -7.23
N ASP A 202 9.16 21.56 -7.95
CA ASP A 202 7.85 21.70 -8.60
C ASP A 202 6.72 21.45 -7.58
N PRO A 203 5.97 22.49 -7.16
CA PRO A 203 4.89 22.34 -6.19
C PRO A 203 3.73 21.50 -6.70
N GLY A 204 3.54 21.40 -8.02
CA GLY A 204 2.53 20.55 -8.63
C GLY A 204 2.84 19.07 -8.40
N LEU A 205 4.08 18.65 -8.69
CA LEU A 205 4.53 17.27 -8.47
C LEU A 205 4.60 16.91 -6.98
N LEU A 206 5.06 17.83 -6.13
CA LEU A 206 5.03 17.64 -4.67
C LEU A 206 3.60 17.57 -4.13
N GLY A 207 2.71 18.45 -4.60
CA GLY A 207 1.30 18.42 -4.26
C GLY A 207 0.64 17.13 -4.69
N GLU A 208 0.94 16.63 -5.88
CA GLU A 208 0.48 15.31 -6.34
C GLU A 208 0.98 14.19 -5.41
N MET A 209 2.25 14.19 -5.03
CA MET A 209 2.81 13.21 -4.09
C MET A 209 2.14 13.25 -2.71
N LEU A 210 1.89 14.43 -2.16
CA LEU A 210 1.15 14.57 -0.90
C LEU A 210 -0.32 14.15 -1.03
N THR A 211 -0.86 14.17 -2.26
CA THR A 211 -2.18 13.61 -2.54
C THR A 211 -2.17 12.10 -2.76
N PHE A 212 -1.00 11.46 -2.81
CA PHE A 212 -0.90 10.01 -2.93
C PHE A 212 -0.80 9.31 -1.57
N ASP A 213 -1.64 8.29 -1.49
CA ASP A 213 -1.71 7.16 -0.59
C ASP A 213 -1.78 7.34 0.94
N ARG A 214 -2.93 6.88 1.45
CA ARG A 214 -3.21 6.49 2.84
C ARG A 214 -4.16 5.26 2.90
N CYS A 215 -4.27 4.52 1.79
CA CYS A 215 -5.31 3.51 1.54
C CYS A 215 -5.05 2.20 2.27
N VAL A 216 -3.79 1.88 2.60
CA VAL A 216 -3.46 0.60 3.24
C VAL A 216 -3.52 0.64 4.77
N LEU A 217 -4.10 1.71 5.28
CA LEU A 217 -4.39 1.96 6.69
C LEU A 217 -5.77 1.40 7.02
N HIS A 218 -5.98 0.12 6.70
CA HIS A 218 -7.20 -0.65 6.93
C HIS A 218 -8.53 -0.05 6.38
N ALA A 219 -8.53 1.08 5.71
CA ALA A 219 -9.75 1.72 5.19
C ALA A 219 -10.08 1.21 3.78
N CYS A 220 -10.96 0.21 3.66
CA CYS A 220 -11.70 0.04 2.41
C CYS A 220 -12.62 1.26 2.24
N GLY A 221 -12.21 2.21 1.41
CA GLY A 221 -13.09 3.22 0.88
C GLY A 221 -14.00 2.57 -0.15
N GLU A 222 -15.26 2.34 0.22
CA GLU A 222 -16.29 2.02 -0.76
C GLU A 222 -17.03 3.32 -1.07
N MET A 223 -16.85 3.85 -2.29
CA MET A 223 -17.79 4.84 -2.84
C MET A 223 -19.10 4.12 -3.14
N VAL A 224 -19.87 3.80 -2.10
CA VAL A 224 -21.28 3.51 -2.29
C VAL A 224 -21.95 4.85 -2.52
N HIS A 225 -22.10 5.20 -3.80
CA HIS A 225 -23.17 6.09 -4.25
C HIS A 225 -24.48 5.46 -3.77
N GLU A 226 -25.00 5.91 -2.62
CA GLU A 226 -26.45 5.95 -2.53
C GLU A 226 -26.91 6.91 -3.63
N PRO A 227 -27.90 6.58 -4.46
CA PRO A 227 -28.39 7.45 -5.52
C PRO A 227 -29.22 8.57 -4.88
N GLU A 228 -28.61 9.37 -4.02
CA GLU A 228 -28.98 10.77 -3.88
C GLU A 228 -28.15 11.50 -4.92
N GLU A 229 -28.80 12.30 -5.77
CA GLU A 229 -28.21 13.06 -6.87
C GLU A 229 -26.77 13.45 -6.57
N ASP A 230 -25.81 12.86 -7.31
CA ASP A 230 -24.38 13.13 -7.12
C ASP A 230 -24.18 14.63 -7.00
N PRO A 231 -23.79 15.14 -5.81
CA PRO A 231 -23.43 16.53 -5.72
C PRO A 231 -22.21 16.69 -6.63
N ASP A 232 -22.36 17.55 -7.64
CA ASP A 232 -21.32 17.92 -8.58
C ASP A 232 -19.97 17.99 -7.85
N PRO A 233 -18.91 17.33 -8.36
CA PRO A 233 -17.58 17.43 -7.77
C PRO A 233 -17.20 18.88 -7.48
N GLU A 234 -17.56 19.85 -8.34
CA GLU A 234 -17.30 21.28 -8.08
C GLU A 234 -18.02 21.84 -6.83
N ILE A 235 -19.13 21.22 -6.40
CA ILE A 235 -19.91 21.54 -5.19
C ILE A 235 -19.36 20.82 -3.95
N LEU A 236 -18.91 19.56 -4.07
CA LEU A 236 -18.23 18.83 -2.98
C LEU A 236 -16.87 19.43 -2.62
N PHE A 237 -16.25 20.08 -3.61
CA PHE A 237 -14.90 20.63 -3.56
C PHE A 237 -14.85 22.14 -3.45
N GLY A 238 -15.91 22.86 -3.08
CA GLY A 238 -15.76 24.30 -2.83
C GLY A 238 -14.55 24.53 -1.90
N PRO A 239 -13.66 25.51 -2.09
CA PRO A 239 -13.17 26.24 -3.25
C PRO A 239 -11.79 25.71 -3.73
N LEU A 240 -11.65 24.42 -4.07
CA LEU A 240 -10.40 23.85 -4.63
C LEU A 240 -10.01 24.46 -5.98
N SER A 241 -10.97 25.05 -6.69
CA SER A 241 -10.71 25.90 -7.87
C SER A 241 -9.84 27.14 -7.56
N ARG A 242 -9.53 27.41 -6.28
CA ARG A 242 -8.65 28.50 -5.82
C ARG A 242 -7.23 28.08 -5.44
N LEU A 243 -6.88 26.78 -5.47
CA LEU A 243 -5.48 26.34 -5.37
C LEU A 243 -4.63 26.76 -6.59
N GLY A 244 -5.24 27.44 -7.58
CA GLY A 244 -4.57 27.96 -8.78
C GLY A 244 -3.59 29.13 -8.56
N GLU A 245 -3.46 29.65 -7.34
CA GLU A 245 -2.36 30.57 -7.02
C GLU A 245 -1.11 29.75 -6.64
N GLY A 246 -0.15 29.64 -7.56
CA GLY A 246 1.04 28.79 -7.38
C GLY A 246 1.81 29.03 -6.06
N THR A 247 1.77 30.25 -5.51
CA THR A 247 2.36 30.58 -4.21
C THR A 247 1.56 30.03 -3.03
N LEU A 248 0.23 30.07 -3.07
CA LEU A 248 -0.62 29.50 -2.02
C LEU A 248 -0.49 27.98 -1.97
N LEU A 249 -0.50 27.33 -3.14
CA LEU A 249 -0.29 25.89 -3.25
C LEU A 249 1.08 25.48 -2.70
N ALA A 250 2.15 26.17 -3.10
CA ALA A 250 3.50 25.88 -2.60
C ALA A 250 3.59 26.00 -1.07
N ASN A 251 3.06 27.09 -0.50
CA ASN A 251 3.06 27.29 0.95
C ASN A 251 2.22 26.23 1.68
N ALA A 252 1.08 25.81 1.11
CA ALA A 252 0.22 24.80 1.72
C ALA A 252 0.85 23.39 1.64
N VAL A 253 1.54 23.07 0.54
CA VAL A 253 2.36 21.84 0.39
C VAL A 253 3.46 21.81 1.44
N GLU A 254 4.23 22.89 1.61
CA GLU A 254 5.29 22.99 2.61
C GLU A 254 4.74 22.85 4.03
N MET A 255 3.64 23.54 4.35
CA MET A 255 2.99 23.43 5.66
C MET A 255 2.47 22.01 5.91
N LEU A 256 1.88 21.35 4.91
CA LEU A 256 1.38 19.99 5.03
C LEU A 256 2.53 19.01 5.31
N GLN A 257 3.63 19.10 4.57
CA GLN A 257 4.83 18.29 4.79
C GLN A 257 5.36 18.44 6.21
N ARG A 258 5.56 19.69 6.68
CA ARG A 258 6.04 19.97 8.03
C ARG A 258 5.07 19.44 9.10
N THR A 259 3.77 19.61 8.88
CA THR A 259 2.72 19.17 9.79
C THR A 259 2.70 17.65 9.92
N LEU A 260 2.80 16.92 8.81
CA LEU A 260 2.80 15.46 8.79
C LEU A 260 4.09 14.86 9.39
N ALA A 261 5.25 15.43 9.06
CA ALA A 261 6.51 15.05 9.67
C ALA A 261 6.47 15.23 11.21
N THR A 262 5.89 16.33 11.68
CA THR A 262 5.69 16.57 13.11
C THR A 262 4.73 15.56 13.74
N CYS A 263 3.65 15.20 13.03
CA CYS A 263 2.72 14.16 13.50
C CYS A 263 3.41 12.80 13.65
N ALA A 264 4.25 12.39 12.68
CA ALA A 264 5.03 11.16 12.77
C ALA A 264 5.99 11.18 13.98
N GLN A 265 6.74 12.27 14.16
CA GLN A 265 7.68 12.41 15.29
C GLN A 265 6.99 12.38 16.65
N GLN A 266 5.74 12.86 16.74
CA GLN A 266 4.99 12.96 17.98
C GLN A 266 3.88 11.89 18.10
N GLU A 267 3.90 10.84 17.27
CA GLU A 267 2.78 9.92 17.12
C GLU A 267 2.29 9.37 18.47
N GLU A 268 3.19 8.89 19.33
CA GLU A 268 2.83 8.32 20.62
C GLU A 268 2.19 9.36 21.56
N ALA A 269 2.78 10.56 21.64
CA ALA A 269 2.27 11.64 22.48
C ALA A 269 0.89 12.13 22.00
N LEU A 270 0.72 12.28 20.68
CA LEU A 270 -0.56 12.66 20.07
C LEU A 270 -1.61 11.58 20.30
N ARG A 271 -1.28 10.30 20.08
CA ARG A 271 -2.17 9.17 20.32
C ARG A 271 -2.65 9.12 21.76
N ALA A 272 -1.75 9.28 22.74
CA ALA A 272 -2.09 9.30 24.15
C ALA A 272 -3.02 10.47 24.52
N ARG A 273 -2.76 11.67 23.98
CA ARG A 273 -3.62 12.85 24.19
C ARG A 273 -5.01 12.64 23.60
N LEU A 274 -5.08 12.16 22.36
CA LEU A 274 -6.32 11.98 21.61
C LEU A 274 -7.18 10.82 22.13
N ALA A 275 -6.58 9.78 22.74
CA ALA A 275 -7.29 8.68 23.38
C ALA A 275 -8.23 9.13 24.52
N THR A 276 -7.93 10.27 25.16
CA THR A 276 -8.74 10.83 26.24
C THR A 276 -9.83 11.79 25.75
N ARG A 277 -9.94 12.00 24.43
CA ARG A 277 -10.83 13.00 23.85
C ARG A 277 -12.30 12.58 24.04
N PRO A 278 -13.16 13.49 24.54
CA PRO A 278 -14.56 13.14 24.79
C PRO A 278 -15.33 12.99 23.47
N TRP A 279 -16.06 11.88 23.36
CA TRP A 279 -16.99 11.61 22.27
C TRP A 279 -18.42 11.76 22.77
N GLN A 280 -19.23 12.54 22.05
CA GLN A 280 -20.66 12.65 22.35
C GLN A 280 -21.44 11.71 21.45
N VAL A 281 -22.23 10.80 22.02
CA VAL A 281 -23.16 9.97 21.23
C VAL A 281 -24.41 10.80 20.92
N VAL A 282 -24.71 10.94 19.64
CA VAL A 282 -25.92 11.62 19.14
C VAL A 282 -26.74 10.63 18.33
N THR A 283 -28.06 10.64 18.54
CA THR A 283 -28.99 9.83 17.76
C THR A 283 -29.92 10.75 16.98
N LEU A 284 -29.88 10.64 15.66
CA LEU A 284 -30.78 11.34 14.73
C LEU A 284 -31.65 10.29 14.03
N GLY A 285 -32.94 10.26 14.36
CA GLY A 285 -33.86 9.25 13.84
C GLY A 285 -33.43 7.84 14.23
N ARG A 286 -33.07 7.01 13.24
CA ARG A 286 -32.62 5.62 13.42
C ARG A 286 -31.10 5.45 13.47
N VAL A 287 -30.34 6.52 13.29
CA VAL A 287 -28.87 6.48 13.19
C VAL A 287 -28.26 7.09 14.45
N SER A 288 -27.37 6.35 15.09
CA SER A 288 -26.54 6.84 16.20
C SER A 288 -25.10 6.98 15.73
N TYR A 289 -24.44 8.08 16.09
CA TYR A 289 -23.05 8.33 15.78
C TYR A 289 -22.34 9.04 16.94
N GLU A 290 -21.03 8.88 17.02
CA GLU A 290 -20.15 9.59 17.93
C GLU A 290 -19.72 10.91 17.28
N ARG A 291 -19.79 12.04 17.99
CA ARG A 291 -19.35 13.33 17.47
C ARG A 291 -18.25 13.96 18.31
N SER A 292 -17.36 14.68 17.62
CA SER A 292 -16.32 15.52 18.20
C SER A 292 -16.22 16.85 17.43
N ARG A 293 -15.85 17.94 18.10
CA ARG A 293 -15.71 19.28 17.51
C ARG A 293 -14.34 19.87 17.84
N GLN A 294 -13.72 20.49 16.84
CA GLN A 294 -12.42 21.13 16.90
C GLN A 294 -12.47 22.51 16.25
N VAL A 295 -11.62 23.40 16.74
CA VAL A 295 -11.40 24.75 16.20
C VAL A 295 -9.95 24.81 15.76
N ILE A 296 -9.71 25.27 14.52
CA ILE A 296 -8.39 25.35 13.89
C ILE A 296 -8.03 26.82 13.76
N GLN A 297 -7.07 27.27 14.55
CA GLN A 297 -6.62 28.67 14.62
C GLN A 297 -5.13 28.81 14.32
N ASP A 298 -4.38 27.72 14.47
CA ASP A 298 -2.94 27.69 14.33
C ASP A 298 -2.49 26.33 13.77
N GLU A 299 -1.19 26.23 13.50
CA GLU A 299 -0.59 25.00 12.99
C GLU A 299 -0.67 23.84 14.01
N ALA A 300 -0.65 24.13 15.31
CA ALA A 300 -0.73 23.11 16.36
C ALA A 300 -2.12 22.45 16.42
N SER A 301 -3.18 23.23 16.30
CA SER A 301 -4.56 22.73 16.20
C SER A 301 -4.79 21.98 14.89
N LEU A 302 -4.15 22.39 13.79
CA LEU A 302 -4.15 21.63 12.54
C LEU A 302 -3.43 20.28 12.67
N GLN A 303 -2.28 20.24 13.35
CA GLN A 303 -1.55 19.00 13.68
C GLN A 303 -2.43 18.03 14.47
N GLU A 304 -3.12 18.50 15.51
CA GLU A 304 -4.05 17.67 16.30
C GLU A 304 -5.23 17.15 15.48
N ALA A 305 -5.77 17.98 14.57
CA ALA A 305 -6.85 17.60 13.68
C ALA A 305 -6.44 16.47 12.74
N ILE A 306 -5.28 16.63 12.10
CA ILE A 306 -4.68 15.62 11.21
C ILE A 306 -4.37 14.34 11.98
N ALA A 307 -3.72 14.44 13.13
CA ALA A 307 -3.39 13.29 13.97
C ALA A 307 -4.64 12.54 14.44
N LEU A 308 -5.73 13.25 14.75
CA LEU A 308 -7.02 12.62 15.07
C LEU A 308 -7.56 11.82 13.89
N VAL A 309 -7.65 12.42 12.70
CA VAL A 309 -8.16 11.70 11.52
C VAL A 309 -7.31 10.47 11.23
N ASN A 310 -5.99 10.65 11.21
CA ASN A 310 -5.03 9.56 11.05
C ASN A 310 -5.28 8.44 12.07
N GLN A 311 -5.30 8.73 13.37
CA GLN A 311 -5.55 7.74 14.43
C GLN A 311 -6.88 7.01 14.24
N LEU A 312 -7.95 7.73 13.91
CA LEU A 312 -9.28 7.15 13.68
C LEU A 312 -9.29 6.17 12.51
N CYS A 313 -8.57 6.50 11.44
CA CYS A 313 -8.38 5.63 10.29
C CYS A 313 -7.51 4.42 10.65
N PHE A 314 -6.39 4.62 11.32
CA PHE A 314 -5.44 3.57 11.68
C PHE A 314 -5.99 2.55 12.68
N GLU A 315 -6.78 2.98 13.67
CA GLU A 315 -7.32 2.10 14.72
C GLU A 315 -8.52 1.25 14.24
N ALA A 316 -8.93 1.38 12.98
CA ALA A 316 -10.08 0.70 12.39
C ALA A 316 -9.77 -0.75 11.95
N HIS A 317 -8.91 -1.47 12.65
CA HIS A 317 -8.57 -2.86 12.30
C HIS A 317 -9.83 -3.74 12.21
N GLY A 318 -9.95 -4.48 11.10
CA GLY A 318 -11.12 -5.32 10.84
C GLY A 318 -12.36 -4.56 10.36
N TYR A 319 -12.24 -3.27 10.03
CA TYR A 319 -13.29 -2.43 9.45
C TYR A 319 -12.88 -1.86 8.11
N ALA A 320 -13.82 -1.77 7.19
CA ALA A 320 -13.80 -0.84 6.08
C ALA A 320 -14.24 0.53 6.59
N LEU A 321 -13.57 1.57 6.11
CA LEU A 321 -13.82 2.93 6.55
C LEU A 321 -14.21 3.77 5.34
N ARG A 322 -15.45 4.25 5.35
CA ARG A 322 -15.92 5.24 4.38
C ARG A 322 -15.83 6.63 4.99
N MET A 323 -15.16 7.53 4.28
CA MET A 323 -15.00 8.92 4.67
C MET A 323 -15.83 9.82 3.76
N HIS A 324 -16.57 10.74 4.36
CA HIS A 324 -17.38 11.73 3.64
C HIS A 324 -17.23 13.07 4.33
N TRP A 325 -16.84 14.11 3.58
CA TRP A 325 -16.71 15.46 4.13
C TRP A 325 -17.70 16.41 3.51
N GLN A 326 -18.13 17.40 4.29
CA GLN A 326 -19.00 18.48 3.83
C GLN A 326 -18.43 19.81 4.31
N CYS A 327 -18.34 20.78 3.39
CA CYS A 327 -18.07 22.16 3.72
C CYS A 327 -19.40 22.90 3.93
N PHE A 328 -19.46 23.71 4.97
CA PHE A 328 -20.55 24.64 5.21
C PHE A 328 -20.00 26.05 5.11
N ASP A 329 -20.29 26.70 3.99
CA ASP A 329 -19.72 28.01 3.68
C ASP A 329 -20.15 29.10 4.67
N GLU A 330 -21.28 28.94 5.39
CA GLU A 330 -21.83 29.99 6.26
C GLU A 330 -22.97 29.50 7.19
N LEU A 331 -22.72 28.49 8.04
CA LEU A 331 -23.79 27.88 8.88
C LEU A 331 -24.38 28.79 9.98
N PHE A 332 -23.78 29.96 10.25
CA PHE A 332 -24.20 30.86 11.32
C PHE A 332 -24.67 32.24 10.85
N SER A 333 -24.75 32.50 9.52
CA SER A 333 -25.16 33.82 9.00
C SER A 333 -26.68 34.08 9.08
N ARG A 334 -27.50 33.05 9.34
CA ARG A 334 -28.97 33.15 9.35
C ARG A 334 -29.65 33.22 10.72
N GLN A 335 -28.89 33.17 11.81
CA GLN A 335 -29.42 33.52 13.13
C GLN A 335 -28.93 34.93 13.45
N ASP A 336 -29.86 35.89 13.53
CA ASP A 336 -29.66 37.32 13.81
C ASP A 336 -28.97 37.65 15.16
N GLN A 337 -28.18 36.74 15.74
CA GLN A 337 -27.50 36.89 17.03
C GLN A 337 -26.05 36.38 17.08
N VAL A 338 -25.44 35.91 15.99
CA VAL A 338 -24.00 35.58 15.99
C VAL A 338 -23.27 36.31 14.86
N ALA A 339 -22.46 37.29 15.24
CA ALA A 339 -21.90 38.31 14.37
C ALA A 339 -20.73 37.86 13.46
N TYR A 340 -20.56 36.58 13.15
CA TYR A 340 -19.34 36.11 12.48
C TYR A 340 -19.57 34.95 11.49
N PRO A 341 -19.31 35.15 10.18
CA PRO A 341 -19.26 34.05 9.22
C PRO A 341 -17.96 33.26 9.43
N ALA A 342 -18.06 31.96 9.69
CA ALA A 342 -16.95 31.03 9.83
C ALA A 342 -17.19 29.82 8.92
N ARG A 343 -16.11 29.24 8.37
CA ARG A 343 -16.21 28.01 7.57
C ARG A 343 -16.14 26.80 8.47
N LEU A 344 -17.04 25.86 8.25
CA LEU A 344 -17.16 24.65 9.05
C LEU A 344 -17.07 23.44 8.13
N TYR A 345 -16.17 22.51 8.46
CA TYR A 345 -16.04 21.22 7.80
C TYR A 345 -16.59 20.15 8.72
N CYS A 346 -17.36 19.21 8.17
CA CYS A 346 -17.74 17.99 8.88
C CYS A 346 -17.18 16.79 8.15
N LEU A 347 -16.47 15.92 8.86
CA LEU A 347 -15.94 14.65 8.38
C LEU A 347 -16.71 13.50 9.02
N HIS A 348 -17.50 12.81 8.21
CA HIS A 348 -18.19 11.58 8.57
C HIS A 348 -17.31 10.37 8.26
N LEU A 349 -17.18 9.48 9.24
CA LEU A 349 -16.41 8.25 9.20
C LEU A 349 -17.35 7.09 9.51
N PHE A 350 -17.58 6.23 8.53
CA PHE A 350 -18.44 5.06 8.69
C PHE A 350 -17.60 3.80 8.75
N PHE A 351 -17.74 3.05 9.83
CA PHE A 351 -16.99 1.81 10.06
C PHE A 351 -17.88 0.61 9.74
N THR A 352 -17.58 -0.09 8.66
CA THR A 352 -18.28 -1.32 8.25
C THR A 352 -17.38 -2.52 8.55
N PRO A 353 -17.79 -3.51 9.35
CA PRO A 353 -16.97 -4.69 9.58
C PRO A 353 -16.51 -5.33 8.27
N TRP A 354 -15.23 -5.70 8.17
CA TRP A 354 -14.67 -6.34 6.97
C TRP A 354 -15.43 -7.61 6.58
N THR A 355 -15.96 -8.30 7.59
CA THR A 355 -16.77 -9.49 7.40
C THR A 355 -18.02 -9.21 6.57
N GLN A 356 -18.65 -8.05 6.75
CA GLN A 356 -19.82 -7.65 5.96
C GLN A 356 -19.42 -7.27 4.53
N VAL A 357 -18.29 -6.59 4.36
CA VAL A 357 -17.76 -6.25 3.03
C VAL A 357 -17.42 -7.51 2.23
N LEU A 358 -16.75 -8.49 2.86
CA LEU A 358 -16.41 -9.76 2.22
C LEU A 358 -17.66 -10.57 1.82
N THR A 359 -18.72 -10.56 2.63
CA THR A 359 -19.97 -11.24 2.23
C THR A 359 -20.64 -10.58 1.03
N TYR A 360 -20.39 -9.29 0.79
CA TYR A 360 -20.88 -8.57 -0.38
C TYR A 360 -20.03 -8.85 -1.63
N LEU A 361 -18.70 -8.74 -1.50
CA LEU A 361 -17.75 -8.91 -2.62
C LEU A 361 -17.48 -10.38 -3.00
N SER A 362 -17.58 -11.30 -2.03
CA SER A 362 -17.27 -12.71 -2.19
C SER A 362 -18.35 -13.56 -1.50
N PRO A 363 -19.58 -13.60 -2.06
CA PRO A 363 -20.74 -14.21 -1.42
C PRO A 363 -20.63 -15.73 -1.17
N TRP A 364 -19.57 -16.38 -1.66
CA TRP A 364 -19.25 -17.79 -1.42
C TRP A 364 -18.46 -18.04 -0.13
N ILE A 365 -17.97 -17.00 0.56
CA ILE A 365 -17.33 -17.15 1.87
C ILE A 365 -18.42 -17.38 2.92
N ASP A 366 -18.33 -18.49 3.65
CA ASP A 366 -19.23 -18.78 4.76
C ASP A 366 -19.06 -17.70 5.85
N PRO A 367 -20.11 -16.93 6.19
CA PRO A 367 -20.06 -15.91 7.23
C PRO A 367 -19.62 -16.46 8.60
N GLU A 368 -19.85 -17.76 8.87
CA GLU A 368 -19.44 -18.40 10.12
C GLU A 368 -17.92 -18.61 10.22
N MET A 369 -17.21 -18.58 9.08
CA MET A 369 -15.74 -18.67 9.04
C MET A 369 -15.04 -17.33 9.26
N LEU A 370 -15.78 -16.22 9.32
CA LEU A 370 -15.23 -14.88 9.44
C LEU A 370 -15.01 -14.47 10.92
N PRO A 371 -13.90 -13.81 11.26
CA PRO A 371 -13.63 -13.38 12.63
C PRO A 371 -14.65 -12.34 13.10
N ALA A 372 -15.17 -12.51 14.32
CA ALA A 372 -16.12 -11.55 14.89
C ALA A 372 -15.49 -10.16 15.06
N CYS A 373 -16.19 -9.11 14.63
CA CYS A 373 -15.76 -7.72 14.79
C CYS A 373 -16.78 -6.92 15.63
N GLN A 374 -16.32 -6.15 16.62
CA GLN A 374 -17.18 -5.42 17.56
C GLN A 374 -17.76 -4.14 16.96
N LYS A 375 -19.05 -4.14 16.57
CA LYS A 375 -19.72 -2.98 15.94
C LYS A 375 -19.25 -1.63 16.50
N ARG A 376 -18.69 -0.79 15.62
CA ARG A 376 -18.36 0.60 15.93
C ARG A 376 -19.49 1.52 15.49
N LEU A 377 -19.75 2.58 16.28
CA LEU A 377 -20.63 3.66 15.84
C LEU A 377 -19.90 4.48 14.76
N PRO A 378 -20.61 4.97 13.73
CA PRO A 378 -20.08 6.00 12.85
C PRO A 378 -19.59 7.21 13.67
N ARG A 379 -18.56 7.90 13.17
CA ARG A 379 -18.00 9.10 13.77
C ARG A 379 -18.27 10.33 12.89
N ALA A 380 -18.55 11.46 13.50
CA ALA A 380 -18.68 12.76 12.84
C ALA A 380 -17.74 13.77 13.52
N VAL A 381 -16.72 14.22 12.81
CA VAL A 381 -15.70 15.15 13.32
C VAL A 381 -15.88 16.50 12.67
N TRP A 382 -16.11 17.53 13.48
CA TRP A 382 -16.39 18.88 13.02
C TRP A 382 -15.15 19.78 13.22
N PHE A 383 -14.73 20.49 12.17
CA PHE A 383 -13.56 21.37 12.18
C PHE A 383 -13.99 22.79 11.79
N LEU A 384 -13.76 23.75 12.66
CA LEU A 384 -14.13 25.15 12.46
C LEU A 384 -12.89 26.01 12.15
N PHE A 385 -12.95 26.76 11.06
CA PHE A 385 -11.95 27.78 10.68
C PHE A 385 -12.57 29.18 10.88
N PRO A 386 -12.15 29.93 11.91
CA PRO A 386 -12.66 31.26 12.19
C PRO A 386 -12.14 32.29 11.18
N LYS A 387 -12.98 33.28 10.84
CA LYS A 387 -12.67 34.34 9.85
C LYS A 387 -11.89 35.53 10.42
N GLU A 388 -11.87 35.70 11.74
CA GLU A 388 -11.19 36.85 12.38
C GLU A 388 -9.65 36.76 12.28
N GLU A 389 -9.13 35.57 11.97
CA GLU A 389 -7.72 35.29 11.73
C GLU A 389 -7.53 34.88 10.26
N ASP A 390 -6.41 35.26 9.66
CA ASP A 390 -6.08 34.79 8.30
C ASP A 390 -5.70 33.29 8.36
N THR A 391 -6.72 32.45 8.30
CA THR A 391 -6.61 30.99 8.33
C THR A 391 -6.53 30.38 6.93
N THR A 392 -6.39 31.21 5.88
CA THR A 392 -6.41 30.78 4.47
C THR A 392 -5.39 29.67 4.19
N LEU A 393 -4.18 29.80 4.74
CA LEU A 393 -3.13 28.81 4.56
C LEU A 393 -3.42 27.51 5.33
N LEU A 394 -3.92 27.59 6.57
CA LEU A 394 -4.31 26.42 7.36
C LEU A 394 -5.45 25.65 6.69
N GLU A 395 -6.42 26.38 6.16
CA GLU A 395 -7.57 25.83 5.46
C GLU A 395 -7.14 25.15 4.15
N ALA A 396 -6.29 25.79 3.35
CA ALA A 396 -5.73 25.19 2.15
C ALA A 396 -4.94 23.90 2.46
N THR A 397 -4.11 23.93 3.50
CA THR A 397 -3.36 22.75 3.99
C THR A 397 -4.30 21.62 4.43
N TRP A 398 -5.38 21.95 5.15
CA TRP A 398 -6.39 20.97 5.55
C TRP A 398 -7.13 20.34 4.35
N GLN A 399 -7.48 21.15 3.36
CA GLN A 399 -8.10 20.67 2.12
C GLN A 399 -7.16 19.75 1.33
N LEU A 400 -5.87 20.11 1.21
CA LEU A 400 -4.86 19.22 0.62
C LEU A 400 -4.75 17.89 1.39
N PHE A 401 -4.80 17.94 2.72
CA PHE A 401 -4.80 16.74 3.56
C PHE A 401 -6.02 15.85 3.31
N LEU A 402 -7.23 16.42 3.17
CA LEU A 402 -8.44 15.63 2.88
C LEU A 402 -8.44 15.09 1.45
N LEU A 403 -7.90 15.84 0.49
CA LEU A 403 -7.76 15.41 -0.90
C LEU A 403 -6.88 14.18 -1.07
N SER A 404 -5.84 14.06 -0.25
CA SER A 404 -4.97 12.88 -0.32
C SER A 404 -5.71 11.58 0.03
N TRP A 405 -6.69 11.67 0.93
CA TRP A 405 -7.59 10.56 1.22
C TRP A 405 -8.65 10.33 0.12
N ALA A 406 -9.09 11.39 -0.56
CA ALA A 406 -10.11 11.30 -1.61
C ALA A 406 -9.58 10.60 -2.88
N ARG A 407 -8.44 11.03 -3.41
CA ARG A 407 -7.80 10.43 -4.60
C ARG A 407 -7.47 8.95 -4.40
N CYS A 408 -7.19 8.57 -3.16
CA CYS A 408 -6.97 7.20 -2.73
C CYS A 408 -8.22 6.29 -2.91
N ALA A 409 -9.44 6.80 -2.73
CA ALA A 409 -10.67 6.00 -2.85
C ALA A 409 -10.96 5.58 -4.31
N GLU A 410 -10.51 6.37 -5.29
CA GLU A 410 -10.63 6.06 -6.72
C GLU A 410 -9.69 4.91 -7.12
N ILE A 411 -8.48 4.86 -6.54
CA ILE A 411 -7.46 3.83 -6.82
C ILE A 411 -7.80 2.48 -6.18
N GLY A 412 -8.35 2.47 -4.96
CA GLY A 412 -8.69 1.24 -4.22
C GLY A 412 -9.77 0.38 -4.87
N TYR A 413 -10.65 0.97 -5.69
CA TYR A 413 -11.70 0.26 -6.41
C TYR A 413 -11.17 -0.50 -7.64
N GLU A 414 -10.17 0.07 -8.32
CA GLU A 414 -9.50 -0.59 -9.44
C GLU A 414 -8.48 -1.63 -8.92
N GLY A 415 -7.67 -1.28 -7.92
CA GLY A 415 -6.61 -2.15 -7.39
C GLY A 415 -7.07 -3.39 -6.62
N SER A 416 -8.23 -3.36 -5.92
CA SER A 416 -8.73 -4.53 -5.18
C SER A 416 -9.47 -5.56 -6.06
N LEU A 417 -9.85 -5.17 -7.29
CA LEU A 417 -10.44 -6.06 -8.29
C LEU A 417 -9.40 -6.65 -9.27
N PHE A 418 -8.15 -6.20 -9.21
CA PHE A 418 -7.03 -6.77 -9.98
C PHE A 418 -6.12 -7.67 -9.13
N THR A 419 -6.68 -8.70 -8.49
CA THR A 419 -6.08 -10.03 -8.70
C THR A 419 -6.24 -10.34 -10.19
N PRO A 420 -5.21 -10.76 -10.93
CA PRO A 420 -5.36 -11.02 -12.35
C PRO A 420 -6.31 -12.21 -12.54
N VAL A 421 -7.59 -11.92 -12.79
CA VAL A 421 -8.44 -12.81 -13.54
C VAL A 421 -7.91 -12.75 -14.96
N ASN A 422 -7.03 -13.69 -15.28
CA ASN A 422 -6.70 -14.17 -16.63
C ASN A 422 -7.04 -13.17 -17.76
N PRO A 423 -6.11 -12.30 -18.21
CA PRO A 423 -6.34 -11.47 -19.38
C PRO A 423 -6.17 -12.30 -20.67
N LEU A 424 -6.61 -13.56 -20.70
CA LEU A 424 -6.66 -14.44 -21.87
C LEU A 424 -7.76 -15.52 -21.70
N GLN A 425 -9.01 -15.09 -21.58
CA GLN A 425 -10.08 -15.82 -22.26
C GLN A 425 -10.57 -14.94 -23.40
N SER A 426 -9.83 -15.00 -24.50
CA SER A 426 -10.42 -14.65 -25.79
C SER A 426 -11.63 -15.57 -25.99
N THR A 427 -12.74 -14.91 -26.26
CA THR A 427 -13.95 -15.44 -26.87
C THR A 427 -13.62 -16.51 -27.92
N SER A 428 -13.71 -17.78 -27.53
CA SER A 428 -14.01 -18.86 -28.47
C SER A 428 -15.52 -19.10 -28.48
N GLU A 429 -16.25 -18.07 -28.89
CA GLU A 429 -17.58 -18.31 -29.46
C GLU A 429 -17.38 -19.03 -30.80
N SER A 430 -17.48 -20.35 -30.73
CA SER A 430 -18.32 -21.18 -31.61
C SER A 430 -18.69 -20.54 -32.96
N GLN A 431 -17.73 -20.44 -33.88
CA GLN A 431 -18.06 -20.49 -35.30
C GLN A 431 -18.15 -21.95 -35.70
N ARG A 432 -19.37 -22.49 -35.63
CA ARG A 432 -19.76 -23.69 -36.36
C ARG A 432 -19.36 -23.52 -37.82
N THR A 433 -18.36 -24.28 -38.25
CA THR A 433 -18.15 -24.61 -39.66
C THR A 433 -19.26 -25.60 -40.05
N PRO A 434 -20.05 -25.34 -41.10
CA PRO A 434 -21.05 -26.29 -41.56
C PRO A 434 -20.36 -27.51 -42.19
N THR A 435 -20.61 -28.70 -41.65
CA THR A 435 -20.22 -29.96 -42.29
C THR A 435 -21.17 -30.27 -43.46
N PRO A 436 -20.65 -30.68 -44.63
CA PRO A 436 -21.45 -31.03 -45.79
C PRO A 436 -21.88 -32.49 -45.68
N GLU A 437 -22.90 -32.77 -44.87
CA GLU A 437 -23.63 -34.04 -44.89
C GLU A 437 -25.14 -33.78 -44.76
N ASP A 438 -25.67 -33.01 -45.70
CA ASP A 438 -27.04 -33.19 -46.19
C ASP A 438 -27.03 -34.40 -47.14
N ILE A 439 -27.06 -35.62 -46.59
CA ILE A 439 -27.47 -36.83 -47.32
C ILE A 439 -28.34 -37.69 -46.39
N GLU A 440 -29.65 -37.52 -46.63
CA GLU A 440 -30.68 -38.56 -46.74
C GLU A 440 -31.00 -39.53 -45.59
N GLY A 441 -32.30 -39.60 -45.31
CA GLY A 441 -33.02 -40.79 -44.83
C GLY A 441 -33.12 -40.85 -43.31
N GLY A 442 -34.26 -40.65 -42.66
CA GLY A 442 -35.60 -41.09 -43.02
C GLY A 442 -36.13 -41.94 -41.86
N ASP A 443 -37.15 -41.46 -41.16
CA ASP A 443 -38.41 -42.19 -40.93
C ASP A 443 -39.20 -41.65 -39.73
N GLY A 444 -40.51 -41.52 -39.97
CA GLY A 444 -41.53 -41.67 -38.94
C GLY A 444 -42.38 -40.44 -38.64
N ASN A 445 -43.45 -40.19 -39.40
CA ASN A 445 -44.79 -40.42 -38.83
C ASN A 445 -45.95 -40.40 -39.84
N THR A 446 -46.65 -41.53 -39.87
CA THR A 446 -48.12 -41.71 -39.84
C THR A 446 -49.03 -40.97 -40.81
N MET A 447 -49.55 -41.74 -41.77
CA MET A 447 -50.91 -41.60 -42.29
C MET A 447 -51.95 -42.18 -41.32
N GLY A 448 -53.09 -41.51 -41.25
CA GLY A 448 -54.39 -42.03 -40.79
C GLY A 448 -55.32 -40.84 -40.56
N GLY A 449 -56.52 -40.72 -41.11
CA GLY A 449 -57.31 -41.55 -42.01
C GLY A 449 -58.62 -40.78 -42.24
N THR A 450 -59.18 -40.94 -43.43
CA THR A 450 -60.46 -40.37 -43.87
C THR A 450 -61.67 -40.87 -43.07
N ALA A 451 -62.54 -39.95 -42.66
CA ALA A 451 -64.00 -39.98 -42.80
C ALA A 451 -64.57 -38.59 -42.46
#